data_AF-V2HGE0-F1
#
_entry.id   AF-V2HGE0-F1
#
_cell.length_a   1.000
_cell.length_b   1.000
_cell.length_c   1.000
_cell.angle_alpha   90.00
_cell.angle_beta   90.00
_cell.angle_gamma   90.00
#
_symmetry.space_group_name_H-M   'P 1'
#
loop_
_entity.id
_entity.type
_entity.pdbx_description
1 polymer ?
#
loop_
_entity_poly.entity_id
_entity_poly.type
_entity_poly.pdbx_seq_one_letter_code
_entity_poly.pdbx_strand_id
1 'polypeptide(L)'
;MPEPLLIELCAPQTVNGLRAPYQSVWLLVRLHYAAQQAPHRPLVYADDLRERMSNARTLRMAITRAFQDFARWELAVGWGDDASRDPRFLNLEGRSQGPFWLAAHERQRIVCVVDGAPAGAAEIAAFLGLDRDGPGQGKALIPQRMVTQTDLSFWRHFVDGKQALREGRLLTPLSREDAAKTGGTGGNGSHDAPAALTAFRAARRLAASEFEHAFVALNEALLWRRLGDRAQTRKMLRALKRRRRGHAIAGNDYLDAMEGIVAAWCAYDERDLPGALAVLQALAQNQPSATLVQAHPHVRFEWHNLAALIQRSNALAAAPHDAATAGALAEQAATHFDQALAAAFESNVSDAAQHVAANIGMALWLFGEAGIGWSGALRDGEAERAIQWIGLSEWLGRGAGNRHPSAWNAIYLMRIARGACHTAPRPTLAEFQATAPIGVAALRQLAGPFADAFTGPAWPDSWHDVAAWRLAESQRGERKYPLLQQSSLWFELAWYSAHAGQLEPAAKALRLLREGLKQLAVSDRQYFGKPLLDALPEPVHRLAQDD
;
A
#
# COMPACT_ATOMS: atom_id res chain seq x y z
N MET A 1 5.44 -39.97 33.43
CA MET A 1 4.35 -39.58 32.50
C MET A 1 3.49 -38.59 33.25
N PRO A 2 3.21 -37.39 32.71
CA PRO A 2 2.31 -36.45 33.37
C PRO A 2 0.89 -37.05 33.43
N GLU A 3 0.14 -36.74 34.48
CA GLU A 3 -1.21 -37.27 34.69
C GLU A 3 -2.15 -36.85 33.54
N PRO A 4 -2.93 -37.79 32.97
CA PRO A 4 -3.84 -37.48 31.88
C PRO A 4 -5.00 -36.59 32.36
N LEU A 5 -5.32 -35.57 31.56
CA LEU A 5 -6.48 -34.72 31.72
C LEU A 5 -7.60 -35.24 30.83
N LEU A 6 -8.61 -35.85 31.45
CA LEU A 6 -9.77 -36.43 30.76
C LEU A 6 -10.79 -35.33 30.43
N ILE A 7 -11.18 -35.21 29.17
CA ILE A 7 -12.13 -34.19 28.68
C ILE A 7 -13.34 -34.89 28.07
N GLU A 8 -14.47 -34.87 28.77
CA GLU A 8 -15.75 -35.38 28.26
C GLU A 8 -16.41 -34.36 27.33
N LEU A 9 -16.64 -34.77 26.08
CA LEU A 9 -17.20 -33.95 25.02
C LEU A 9 -18.74 -33.96 25.02
N CYS A 10 -19.36 -35.04 25.49
CA CYS A 10 -20.82 -35.13 25.62
C CYS A 10 -21.37 -34.14 26.65
N ALA A 11 -22.65 -33.79 26.52
CA ALA A 11 -23.32 -32.94 27.50
C ALA A 11 -23.76 -33.78 28.72
N PRO A 12 -23.48 -33.34 29.97
CA PRO A 12 -22.71 -32.15 30.34
C PRO A 12 -21.20 -32.35 30.17
N GLN A 13 -20.50 -31.37 29.59
CA GLN A 13 -19.05 -31.45 29.42
C GLN A 13 -18.36 -31.46 30.78
N THR A 14 -17.31 -32.27 30.91
CA THR A 14 -16.49 -32.35 32.13
C THR A 14 -15.01 -32.35 31.82
N VAL A 15 -14.21 -31.88 32.77
CA VAL A 15 -12.75 -32.02 32.80
C VAL A 15 -12.40 -32.74 34.09
N ASN A 16 -11.78 -33.91 34.01
CA ASN A 16 -11.54 -34.83 35.14
C ASN A 16 -12.82 -35.11 35.96
N GLY A 17 -13.95 -35.30 35.28
CA GLY A 17 -15.25 -35.56 35.92
C GLY A 17 -15.91 -34.34 36.58
N LEU A 18 -15.27 -33.17 36.59
CA LEU A 18 -15.85 -31.92 37.07
C LEU A 18 -16.53 -31.17 35.93
N ARG A 19 -17.74 -30.66 36.17
CA ARG A 19 -18.51 -29.91 35.17
C ARG A 19 -17.72 -28.72 34.64
N ALA A 20 -17.63 -28.62 33.32
CA ALA A 20 -16.86 -27.61 32.60
C ALA A 20 -17.74 -26.81 31.63
N PRO A 21 -17.51 -25.50 31.45
CA PRO A 21 -18.25 -24.72 30.47
C PRO A 21 -17.92 -25.16 29.04
N TYR A 22 -18.95 -25.38 28.22
CA TYR A 22 -18.81 -25.80 26.81
C TYR A 22 -17.80 -24.95 26.03
N GLN A 23 -17.85 -23.61 26.16
CA GLN A 23 -16.95 -22.71 25.44
C GLN A 23 -15.47 -22.94 25.80
N SER A 24 -15.18 -23.18 27.09
CA SER A 24 -13.81 -23.41 27.56
C SER A 24 -13.30 -24.78 27.08
N VAL A 25 -14.15 -25.81 27.13
CA VAL A 25 -13.85 -27.15 26.59
C VAL A 25 -13.64 -27.11 25.09
N TRP A 26 -14.51 -26.42 24.35
CA TRP A 26 -14.40 -26.26 22.90
C TRP A 26 -13.06 -25.61 22.50
N LEU A 27 -12.67 -24.52 23.16
CA LEU A 27 -11.39 -23.87 22.88
C LEU A 27 -10.19 -24.79 23.18
N LEU A 28 -10.23 -25.51 24.30
CA LEU A 28 -9.17 -26.47 24.65
C LEU A 28 -9.03 -27.59 23.61
N VAL A 29 -10.16 -28.19 23.20
CA VAL A 29 -10.18 -29.24 22.18
C VAL A 29 -9.71 -28.69 20.83
N ARG A 30 -10.04 -27.44 20.49
CA ARG A 30 -9.57 -26.79 19.26
C ARG A 30 -8.06 -26.55 19.25
N LEU A 31 -7.48 -26.18 20.40
CA LEU A 31 -6.04 -26.01 20.59
C LEU A 31 -5.31 -27.35 20.52
N HIS A 32 -5.86 -28.38 21.16
CA HIS A 32 -5.35 -29.74 21.10
C HIS A 32 -5.37 -30.28 19.67
N TYR A 33 -6.49 -30.10 18.96
CA TYR A 33 -6.63 -30.47 17.55
C TYR A 33 -5.61 -29.73 16.66
N ALA A 34 -5.42 -28.43 16.84
CA ALA A 34 -4.40 -27.66 16.11
C ALA A 34 -2.98 -28.19 16.37
N ALA A 35 -2.69 -28.60 17.61
CA ALA A 35 -1.41 -29.13 18.01
C ALA A 35 -1.10 -30.52 17.41
N GLN A 36 -2.13 -31.32 17.14
CA GLN A 36 -2.00 -32.59 16.44
C GLN A 36 -1.82 -32.40 14.92
N GLN A 37 -2.57 -31.48 14.31
CA GLN A 37 -2.57 -31.27 12.86
C GLN A 37 -1.36 -30.49 12.33
N ALA A 38 -0.88 -29.51 13.10
CA ALA A 38 0.25 -28.66 12.72
C ALA A 38 1.27 -28.53 13.87
N PRO A 39 2.03 -29.60 14.20
CA PRO A 39 2.90 -29.63 15.37
C PRO A 39 3.96 -28.52 15.42
N HIS A 40 4.43 -28.09 14.25
CA HIS A 40 5.43 -27.03 14.06
C HIS A 40 4.85 -25.60 14.13
N ARG A 41 3.52 -25.43 14.00
CA ARG A 41 2.85 -24.12 14.10
C ARG A 41 1.41 -24.28 14.61
N PRO A 42 1.21 -24.65 15.88
CA PRO A 42 -0.09 -25.03 16.43
C PRO A 42 -0.90 -23.82 16.90
N LEU A 43 -1.10 -22.84 16.02
CA LEU A 43 -1.74 -21.57 16.32
C LEU A 43 -3.25 -21.62 16.03
N VAL A 44 -4.06 -21.11 16.96
CA VAL A 44 -5.51 -20.89 16.79
C VAL A 44 -5.79 -19.40 16.90
N TYR A 45 -6.32 -18.76 15.85
CA TYR A 45 -6.52 -17.32 15.87
C TYR A 45 -7.82 -16.95 16.58
N ALA A 46 -7.85 -15.80 17.26
CA ALA A 46 -9.06 -15.31 17.93
C ALA A 46 -10.24 -15.09 16.95
N ASP A 47 -9.95 -14.95 15.66
CA ASP A 47 -10.94 -14.75 14.62
C ASP A 47 -11.68 -16.04 14.28
N ASP A 48 -11.00 -17.20 14.30
CA ASP A 48 -11.59 -18.53 14.14
C ASP A 48 -12.64 -18.83 15.23
N LEU A 49 -12.47 -18.19 16.40
CA LEU A 49 -13.37 -18.33 17.54
C LEU A 49 -14.65 -17.48 17.37
N ARG A 50 -14.62 -16.40 16.56
CA ARG A 50 -15.79 -15.50 16.40
C ARG A 50 -16.94 -16.17 15.66
N GLU A 51 -16.64 -16.99 14.66
CA GLU A 51 -17.66 -17.62 13.83
C GLU A 51 -18.43 -18.72 14.58
N ARG A 52 -17.81 -19.32 15.60
CA ARG A 52 -18.35 -20.48 16.31
C ARG A 52 -18.68 -20.25 17.79
N MET A 53 -18.06 -19.27 18.45
CA MET A 53 -18.19 -19.12 19.92
C MET A 53 -18.96 -17.88 20.39
N SER A 54 -18.98 -16.75 19.67
CA SER A 54 -19.67 -15.51 20.12
C SER A 54 -19.51 -14.28 19.21
N ASN A 55 -20.32 -13.21 19.41
CA ASN A 55 -20.11 -11.90 18.78
C ASN A 55 -18.85 -11.17 19.34
N ALA A 56 -18.34 -10.17 18.61
CA ALA A 56 -17.05 -9.52 18.89
C ALA A 56 -16.88 -8.91 20.30
N ARG A 57 -17.96 -8.44 20.94
CA ARG A 57 -17.92 -7.88 22.31
C ARG A 57 -17.86 -8.97 23.37
N THR A 58 -18.51 -10.11 23.12
CA THR A 58 -18.54 -11.29 23.99
C THR A 58 -17.28 -12.18 23.88
N LEU A 59 -16.55 -12.13 22.76
CA LEU A 59 -15.35 -12.96 22.55
C LEU A 59 -14.26 -12.70 23.59
N ARG A 60 -13.94 -11.42 23.86
CA ARG A 60 -12.90 -11.06 24.84
C ARG A 60 -13.22 -11.63 26.22
N MET A 61 -14.49 -11.57 26.63
CA MET A 61 -14.95 -12.14 27.89
C MET A 61 -14.89 -13.67 27.89
N ALA A 62 -15.29 -14.30 26.78
CA ALA A 62 -15.23 -15.76 26.61
C ALA A 62 -13.79 -16.27 26.69
N ILE A 63 -12.85 -15.61 26.02
CA ILE A 63 -11.41 -15.94 26.09
C ILE A 63 -10.90 -15.76 27.52
N THR A 64 -11.23 -14.63 28.17
CA THR A 64 -10.80 -14.38 29.55
C THR A 64 -11.28 -15.47 30.51
N ARG A 65 -12.53 -15.91 30.37
CA ARG A 65 -13.11 -17.00 31.17
C ARG A 65 -12.46 -18.34 30.86
N ALA A 66 -12.29 -18.68 29.58
CA ALA A 66 -11.61 -19.92 29.19
C ALA A 66 -10.20 -20.00 29.76
N PHE A 67 -9.46 -18.90 29.75
CA PHE A 67 -8.14 -18.81 30.34
C PHE A 67 -8.11 -18.90 31.88
N GLN A 68 -9.19 -18.52 32.57
CA GLN A 68 -9.36 -18.78 34.01
C GLN A 68 -9.63 -20.25 34.26
N ASP A 69 -10.46 -20.88 33.43
CA ASP A 69 -10.74 -22.32 33.52
C ASP A 69 -9.49 -23.16 33.19
N PHE A 70 -8.69 -22.77 32.19
CA PHE A 70 -7.41 -23.43 31.90
C PHE A 70 -6.44 -23.36 33.07
N ALA A 71 -6.40 -22.22 33.77
CA ALA A 71 -5.59 -22.10 34.98
C ALA A 71 -6.09 -23.01 36.11
N ARG A 72 -7.42 -23.18 36.26
CA ARG A 72 -8.03 -24.12 37.22
C ARG A 72 -7.78 -25.58 36.86
N TRP A 73 -7.63 -25.88 35.57
CA TRP A 73 -7.29 -27.21 35.06
C TRP A 73 -5.78 -27.45 34.96
N GLU A 74 -4.97 -26.50 35.46
CA GLU A 74 -3.51 -26.58 35.47
C GLU A 74 -2.91 -26.81 34.07
N LEU A 75 -3.43 -26.08 33.08
CA LEU A 75 -3.00 -26.12 31.69
C LEU A 75 -2.23 -24.87 31.29
N ALA A 76 -1.02 -25.06 30.76
CA ALA A 76 -0.22 -24.01 30.15
C ALA A 76 -0.68 -23.70 28.71
N VAL A 77 -1.45 -22.62 28.56
CA VAL A 77 -1.89 -22.08 27.25
C VAL A 77 -1.22 -20.73 27.00
N GLY A 78 -0.57 -20.60 25.85
CA GLY A 78 0.10 -19.37 25.43
C GLY A 78 -0.70 -18.56 24.42
N TRP A 79 -0.21 -17.36 24.15
CA TRP A 79 -0.71 -16.45 23.11
C TRP A 79 0.43 -15.72 22.40
N GLY A 80 0.16 -15.24 21.19
CA GLY A 80 1.14 -14.59 20.32
C GLY A 80 1.74 -15.55 19.28
N ASP A 81 2.47 -14.98 18.31
CA ASP A 81 2.92 -15.68 17.10
C ASP A 81 4.05 -16.71 17.37
N ASP A 82 4.74 -16.64 18.51
CA ASP A 82 5.81 -17.56 18.91
C ASP A 82 5.28 -18.65 19.86
N ALA A 83 4.95 -19.82 19.29
CA ALA A 83 4.49 -20.99 20.03
C ALA A 83 5.60 -21.80 20.73
N SER A 84 6.86 -21.35 20.63
CA SER A 84 8.01 -21.98 21.29
C SER A 84 8.32 -21.36 22.66
N ARG A 85 7.81 -20.16 22.96
CA ARG A 85 7.96 -19.50 24.26
C ARG A 85 7.29 -20.29 25.38
N ASP A 86 7.76 -20.09 26.60
CA ASP A 86 7.05 -20.55 27.79
C ASP A 86 5.89 -19.58 28.10
N PRO A 87 4.63 -20.06 28.22
CA PRO A 87 3.47 -19.23 28.55
C PRO A 87 3.64 -18.35 29.79
N ARG A 88 4.46 -18.78 30.77
CA ARG A 88 4.69 -18.04 32.02
C ARG A 88 5.37 -16.69 31.81
N PHE A 89 6.11 -16.53 30.72
CA PHE A 89 6.84 -15.30 30.41
C PHE A 89 6.08 -14.36 29.48
N LEU A 90 4.86 -14.70 29.05
CA LEU A 90 4.10 -13.87 28.11
C LEU A 90 3.52 -12.63 28.80
N ASN A 91 3.61 -11.48 28.12
CA ASN A 91 2.96 -10.25 28.58
C ASN A 91 1.43 -10.43 28.51
N LEU A 92 0.73 -10.15 29.61
CA LEU A 92 -0.73 -10.22 29.70
C LEU A 92 -1.43 -9.24 28.75
N GLU A 93 -0.75 -8.19 28.31
CA GLU A 93 -1.23 -7.29 27.27
C GLU A 93 -1.40 -8.05 25.95
N GLY A 94 -2.59 -7.96 25.35
CA GLY A 94 -2.90 -8.67 24.11
C GLY A 94 -3.35 -10.14 24.29
N ARG A 95 -3.45 -10.67 25.52
CA ARG A 95 -3.97 -12.03 25.80
C ARG A 95 -5.33 -12.32 25.18
N SER A 96 -6.17 -11.32 24.92
CA SER A 96 -7.48 -11.53 24.26
C SER A 96 -7.43 -11.47 22.74
N GLN A 97 -6.27 -11.18 22.13
CA GLN A 97 -6.12 -10.96 20.69
C GLN A 97 -5.63 -12.22 19.94
N GLY A 98 -5.01 -13.16 20.66
CA GLY A 98 -4.42 -14.36 20.06
C GLY A 98 -3.22 -14.03 19.15
N PRO A 99 -2.77 -15.00 18.32
CA PRO A 99 -3.21 -16.40 18.29
C PRO A 99 -2.95 -17.12 19.61
N PHE A 100 -3.61 -18.25 19.82
CA PHE A 100 -3.54 -19.09 21.02
C PHE A 100 -2.89 -20.42 20.68
N TRP A 101 -2.15 -21.00 21.62
CA TRP A 101 -1.50 -22.28 21.41
C TRP A 101 -1.35 -23.04 22.72
N LEU A 102 -1.35 -24.37 22.64
CA LEU A 102 -1.12 -25.26 23.77
C LEU A 102 0.38 -25.54 23.92
N ALA A 103 0.92 -25.36 25.12
CA ALA A 103 2.34 -25.63 25.38
C ALA A 103 2.71 -27.07 25.04
N ALA A 104 3.93 -27.31 24.56
CA ALA A 104 4.33 -28.60 24.02
C ALA A 104 4.16 -29.77 25.00
N HIS A 105 4.48 -29.55 26.28
CA HIS A 105 4.36 -30.56 27.33
C HIS A 105 2.91 -30.92 27.68
N GLU A 106 1.95 -30.03 27.40
CA GLU A 106 0.53 -30.24 27.70
C GLU A 106 -0.17 -31.14 26.66
N ARG A 107 0.39 -31.23 25.45
CA ARG A 107 -0.24 -31.93 24.32
C ARG A 107 -0.48 -33.41 24.59
N GLN A 108 0.40 -34.03 25.38
CA GLN A 108 0.36 -35.45 25.72
C GLN A 108 -0.54 -35.76 26.93
N ARG A 109 -0.94 -34.73 27.70
CA ARG A 109 -1.82 -34.88 28.86
C ARG A 109 -3.28 -34.97 28.45
N ILE A 110 -3.67 -34.28 27.39
CA ILE A 110 -5.07 -34.17 27.00
C ILE A 110 -5.57 -35.48 26.38
N VAL A 111 -6.63 -36.04 26.96
CA VAL A 111 -7.35 -37.19 26.46
C VAL A 111 -8.83 -36.83 26.33
N CYS A 112 -9.31 -36.70 25.10
CA CYS A 112 -10.73 -36.46 24.84
C CYS A 112 -11.50 -37.79 24.95
N VAL A 113 -12.68 -37.76 25.57
CA VAL A 113 -13.58 -38.91 25.71
C VAL A 113 -15.00 -38.53 25.26
N VAL A 114 -15.72 -39.51 24.74
CA VAL A 114 -17.14 -39.45 24.36
C VAL A 114 -17.82 -40.62 25.06
N ASP A 115 -18.82 -40.31 25.91
CA ASP A 115 -19.53 -41.31 26.72
C ASP A 115 -18.57 -42.22 27.53
N GLY A 116 -17.50 -41.63 28.06
CA GLY A 116 -16.48 -42.33 28.85
C GLY A 116 -15.48 -43.19 28.06
N ALA A 117 -15.60 -43.28 26.73
CA ALA A 117 -14.62 -43.97 25.87
C ALA A 117 -13.66 -42.96 25.20
N PRO A 118 -12.39 -43.32 24.90
CA PRO A 118 -11.47 -42.45 24.17
C PRO A 118 -12.06 -41.99 22.83
N ALA A 119 -12.14 -40.68 22.64
CA ALA A 119 -12.71 -40.07 21.44
C ALA A 119 -11.79 -40.28 20.23
N GLY A 120 -12.35 -40.74 19.13
CA GLY A 120 -11.67 -40.81 17.84
C GLY A 120 -11.51 -39.44 17.18
N ALA A 121 -10.65 -39.37 16.16
CA ALA A 121 -10.43 -38.13 15.40
C ALA A 121 -11.71 -37.56 14.76
N ALA A 122 -12.62 -38.45 14.32
CA ALA A 122 -13.91 -38.06 13.76
C ALA A 122 -14.84 -37.44 14.82
N GLU A 123 -14.87 -37.98 16.04
CA GLU A 123 -15.72 -37.45 17.10
C GLU A 123 -15.21 -36.09 17.62
N ILE A 124 -13.89 -35.93 17.70
CA ILE A 124 -13.25 -34.64 18.00
C ILE A 124 -13.60 -33.62 16.90
N ALA A 125 -13.55 -34.02 15.63
CA ALA A 125 -13.95 -33.18 14.50
C ALA A 125 -15.44 -32.83 14.56
N ALA A 126 -16.32 -33.79 14.84
CA ALA A 126 -17.76 -33.61 15.04
C ALA A 126 -18.05 -32.59 16.13
N PHE A 127 -17.43 -32.75 17.30
CA PHE A 127 -17.58 -31.86 18.45
C PHE A 127 -17.14 -30.43 18.13
N LEU A 128 -16.05 -30.29 17.37
CA LEU A 128 -15.59 -28.98 16.91
C LEU A 128 -16.47 -28.39 15.81
N GLY A 129 -17.40 -29.17 15.24
CA GLY A 129 -18.24 -28.81 14.09
C GLY A 129 -17.47 -28.83 12.77
N LEU A 130 -16.37 -29.57 12.70
CA LEU A 130 -15.51 -29.71 11.52
C LEU A 130 -16.05 -30.76 10.54
N ASP A 131 -16.95 -31.66 10.96
CA ASP A 131 -17.53 -32.70 10.09
C ASP A 131 -18.50 -32.18 9.00
N ARG A 132 -18.88 -30.90 9.04
CA ARG A 132 -19.53 -30.25 7.90
C ARG A 132 -18.55 -29.97 6.75
N ASP A 133 -17.25 -30.09 7.03
CA ASP A 133 -16.12 -30.07 6.11
C ASP A 133 -15.44 -31.45 6.17
N GLY A 134 -16.05 -32.46 5.53
CA GLY A 134 -15.73 -33.89 5.72
C GLY A 134 -14.25 -34.32 5.66
N PRO A 135 -13.94 -35.53 6.15
CA PRO A 135 -12.60 -36.01 6.42
C PRO A 135 -11.74 -36.09 5.15
N GLY A 136 -10.48 -35.68 5.30
CA GLY A 136 -9.44 -35.82 4.29
C GLY A 136 -9.26 -37.28 3.86
N GLN A 137 -9.95 -37.67 2.78
CA GLN A 137 -9.32 -38.52 1.78
C GLN A 137 -8.05 -37.80 1.33
N GLY A 138 -6.98 -38.55 1.09
CA GLY A 138 -5.63 -38.03 0.87
C GLY A 138 -5.60 -36.82 -0.05
N LYS A 139 -4.52 -36.04 0.02
CA LYS A 139 -4.17 -35.03 -0.99
C LYS A 139 -4.04 -35.67 -2.39
N ALA A 140 -5.11 -36.22 -2.96
CA ALA A 140 -5.50 -35.82 -4.29
C ALA A 140 -5.56 -34.29 -4.20
N LEU A 141 -4.89 -33.61 -5.12
CA LEU A 141 -5.29 -32.26 -5.45
C LEU A 141 -6.81 -32.33 -5.58
N ILE A 142 -7.56 -31.81 -4.61
CA ILE A 142 -8.85 -31.22 -4.94
C ILE A 142 -8.42 -30.32 -6.09
N PRO A 143 -8.84 -30.58 -7.35
CA PRO A 143 -8.61 -29.58 -8.37
C PRO A 143 -9.23 -28.37 -7.71
N GLN A 144 -8.40 -27.38 -7.36
CA GLN A 144 -8.88 -26.06 -6.97
C GLN A 144 -10.06 -25.87 -7.89
N ARG A 145 -11.28 -25.75 -7.37
CA ARG A 145 -12.45 -25.55 -8.24
C ARG A 145 -12.16 -24.20 -8.89
N MET A 146 -11.45 -24.26 -10.00
CA MET A 146 -10.68 -23.18 -10.55
C MET A 146 -11.70 -22.48 -11.40
N VAL A 147 -12.21 -21.35 -10.94
CA VAL A 147 -12.89 -20.34 -11.78
C VAL A 147 -14.24 -20.76 -12.40
N THR A 148 -14.55 -22.05 -12.58
CA THR A 148 -15.70 -22.52 -13.37
C THR A 148 -17.07 -22.41 -12.68
N GLN A 149 -17.08 -22.06 -11.39
CA GLN A 149 -18.30 -21.75 -10.62
C GLN A 149 -18.33 -20.31 -10.10
N THR A 150 -17.29 -19.50 -10.34
CA THR A 150 -17.31 -18.08 -9.98
C THR A 150 -18.29 -17.36 -10.90
N ASP A 151 -19.17 -16.55 -10.33
CA ASP A 151 -19.98 -15.61 -11.11
C ASP A 151 -19.03 -14.75 -11.97
N LEU A 152 -19.09 -14.90 -13.29
CA LEU A 152 -18.24 -14.14 -14.22
C LEU A 152 -18.40 -12.62 -14.04
N SER A 153 -19.50 -12.18 -13.42
CA SER A 153 -19.71 -10.80 -13.00
C SER A 153 -18.67 -10.31 -11.99
N PHE A 154 -18.18 -11.18 -11.10
CA PHE A 154 -17.06 -10.85 -10.20
C PHE A 154 -15.83 -10.46 -11.02
N TRP A 155 -15.42 -11.34 -11.94
CA TRP A 155 -14.21 -11.14 -12.74
C TRP A 155 -14.31 -9.92 -13.64
N ARG A 156 -15.48 -9.68 -14.24
CA ARG A 156 -15.76 -8.45 -14.99
C ARG A 156 -15.52 -7.21 -14.14
N HIS A 157 -16.18 -7.11 -12.98
CA HIS A 157 -16.01 -5.94 -12.10
C HIS A 157 -14.60 -5.82 -11.53
N PHE A 158 -13.92 -6.94 -11.27
CA PHE A 158 -12.55 -6.91 -10.80
C PHE A 158 -11.60 -6.37 -11.87
N VAL A 159 -11.72 -6.84 -13.11
CA VAL A 159 -10.93 -6.37 -14.27
C VAL A 159 -11.26 -4.92 -14.59
N ASP A 160 -12.53 -4.52 -14.57
CA ASP A 160 -12.95 -3.12 -14.72
C ASP A 160 -12.26 -2.23 -13.66
N GLY A 161 -12.19 -2.71 -12.41
CA GLY A 161 -11.49 -2.02 -11.33
C GLY A 161 -10.00 -1.86 -11.57
N LYS A 162 -9.33 -2.92 -12.05
CA LYS A 162 -7.90 -2.89 -12.42
C LYS A 162 -7.63 -1.94 -13.57
N GLN A 163 -8.49 -1.95 -14.60
CA GLN A 163 -8.37 -1.07 -15.75
C GLN A 163 -8.59 0.40 -15.35
N ALA A 164 -9.65 0.69 -14.58
CA ALA A 164 -9.89 2.03 -14.06
C ALA A 164 -8.75 2.52 -13.14
N LEU A 165 -8.14 1.64 -12.35
CA LEU A 165 -6.98 1.97 -11.53
C LEU A 165 -5.76 2.36 -12.38
N ARG A 166 -5.52 1.66 -13.50
CA ARG A 166 -4.46 1.95 -14.47
C ARG A 166 -4.68 3.28 -15.18
N GLU A 167 -5.92 3.56 -15.58
CA GLU A 167 -6.29 4.79 -16.28
C GLU A 167 -6.43 5.99 -15.32
N GLY A 168 -6.20 5.78 -14.01
CA GLY A 168 -6.30 6.81 -12.99
C GLY A 168 -7.73 7.27 -12.68
N ARG A 169 -8.76 6.52 -13.10
CA ARG A 169 -10.17 6.74 -12.71
C ARG A 169 -10.43 6.14 -11.33
N LEU A 170 -9.84 6.74 -10.30
CA LEU A 170 -9.84 6.19 -8.94
C LEU A 170 -11.23 6.26 -8.28
N LEU A 171 -11.96 7.37 -8.48
CA LEU A 171 -13.27 7.64 -7.90
C LEU A 171 -14.26 8.11 -8.97
N THR A 172 -15.55 7.93 -8.72
CA THR A 172 -16.60 8.43 -9.61
C THR A 172 -16.63 9.96 -9.54
N PRO A 173 -16.57 10.68 -10.68
CA PRO A 173 -16.69 12.13 -10.72
C PRO A 173 -17.98 12.63 -10.08
N LEU A 174 -17.92 13.80 -9.41
CA LEU A 174 -19.07 14.42 -8.75
C LEU A 174 -20.06 15.03 -9.76
N SER A 175 -19.58 15.57 -10.88
CA SER A 175 -20.42 16.16 -11.93
C SER A 175 -20.55 15.23 -13.14
N ARG A 176 -21.61 14.42 -13.17
CA ARG A 176 -22.03 13.71 -14.41
C ARG A 176 -22.56 14.66 -15.48
N GLU A 177 -23.09 15.81 -15.07
CA GLU A 177 -23.74 16.79 -15.98
C GLU A 177 -22.77 17.68 -16.75
N ASP A 178 -21.56 17.93 -16.24
CA ASP A 178 -20.56 18.78 -16.92
C ASP A 178 -19.63 17.97 -17.85
N ALA A 179 -19.38 16.70 -17.54
CA ALA A 179 -18.66 15.79 -18.43
C ALA A 179 -19.40 15.55 -19.77
N ALA A 180 -20.72 15.69 -19.78
CA ALA A 180 -21.54 15.65 -20.99
C ALA A 180 -21.41 16.92 -21.85
N LYS A 181 -20.93 18.04 -21.29
CA LYS A 181 -20.81 19.34 -21.98
C LYS A 181 -19.43 19.55 -22.61
N THR A 182 -18.40 18.80 -22.22
CA THR A 182 -17.03 18.94 -22.75
C THR A 182 -16.77 18.25 -24.09
N GLY A 183 -17.81 17.86 -24.84
CA GLY A 183 -17.76 17.77 -26.31
C GLY A 183 -16.66 16.90 -26.93
N GLY A 184 -16.22 15.83 -26.26
CA GLY A 184 -15.32 14.85 -26.86
C GLY A 184 -16.07 13.95 -27.84
N THR A 185 -16.27 14.39 -29.08
CA THR A 185 -16.74 13.52 -30.18
C THR A 185 -15.63 12.53 -30.54
N GLY A 186 -15.57 11.42 -29.80
CA GLY A 186 -14.57 10.37 -30.00
C GLY A 186 -14.96 9.07 -29.30
N GLY A 187 -15.73 8.24 -30.01
CA GLY A 187 -15.88 6.81 -29.73
C GLY A 187 -16.92 6.43 -28.67
N ASN A 188 -17.98 5.74 -29.09
CA ASN A 188 -18.83 4.92 -28.23
C ASN A 188 -17.94 3.99 -27.37
N GLY A 189 -17.85 4.19 -26.04
CA GLY A 189 -17.31 3.13 -25.18
C GLY A 189 -16.72 3.43 -23.80
N SER A 190 -16.70 4.65 -23.25
CA SER A 190 -15.93 4.85 -21.98
C SER A 190 -16.40 5.88 -20.96
N HIS A 191 -17.35 6.78 -21.28
CA HIS A 191 -17.87 7.73 -20.28
C HIS A 191 -18.77 7.07 -19.22
N ASP A 192 -19.24 5.84 -19.46
CA ASP A 192 -20.06 5.05 -18.53
C ASP A 192 -19.28 3.98 -17.73
N ALA A 193 -17.97 3.84 -17.95
CA ALA A 193 -17.18 2.82 -17.25
C ALA A 193 -16.99 3.17 -15.77
N PRO A 194 -17.27 2.24 -14.82
CA PRO A 194 -17.20 2.53 -13.39
C PRO A 194 -15.77 2.89 -12.96
N ALA A 195 -15.67 3.81 -11.99
CA ALA A 195 -14.41 4.11 -11.34
C ALA A 195 -13.89 2.91 -10.54
N ALA A 196 -12.57 2.86 -10.31
CA ALA A 196 -11.87 1.75 -9.67
C ALA A 196 -12.51 1.36 -8.32
N LEU A 197 -12.79 2.34 -7.45
CA LEU A 197 -13.42 2.06 -6.16
C LEU A 197 -14.82 1.44 -6.30
N THR A 198 -15.62 1.95 -7.24
CA THR A 198 -16.98 1.47 -7.48
C THR A 198 -16.96 0.04 -8.01
N ALA A 199 -16.05 -0.24 -8.95
CA ALA A 199 -15.86 -1.56 -9.53
C ALA A 199 -15.33 -2.57 -8.49
N PHE A 200 -14.31 -2.22 -7.69
CA PHE A 200 -13.83 -3.10 -6.61
C PHE A 200 -14.87 -3.34 -5.52
N ARG A 201 -15.70 -2.34 -5.17
CA ARG A 201 -16.82 -2.55 -4.23
C ARG A 201 -17.88 -3.49 -4.80
N ALA A 202 -18.14 -3.42 -6.10
CA ALA A 202 -19.03 -4.37 -6.78
C ALA A 202 -18.44 -5.79 -6.77
N ALA A 203 -17.17 -5.95 -7.15
CA ALA A 203 -16.44 -7.21 -7.06
C ALA A 203 -16.45 -7.77 -5.62
N ARG A 204 -16.24 -6.93 -4.60
CA ARG A 204 -16.28 -7.36 -3.20
C ARG A 204 -17.61 -7.98 -2.78
N ARG A 205 -18.73 -7.48 -3.31
CA ARG A 205 -20.09 -8.01 -3.02
C ARG A 205 -20.35 -9.34 -3.71
N LEU A 206 -19.68 -9.59 -4.83
CA LEU A 206 -19.83 -10.80 -5.66
C LEU A 206 -18.78 -11.87 -5.35
N ALA A 207 -17.72 -11.52 -4.61
CA ALA A 207 -16.71 -12.48 -4.18
C ALA A 207 -17.36 -13.62 -3.39
N ALA A 208 -17.15 -14.84 -3.85
CA ALA A 208 -17.69 -16.07 -3.30
C ALA A 208 -16.62 -16.89 -2.56
N SER A 209 -15.34 -16.67 -2.86
CA SER A 209 -14.21 -17.34 -2.19
C SER A 209 -13.36 -16.38 -1.33
N GLU A 210 -12.66 -16.95 -0.36
CA GLU A 210 -11.70 -16.19 0.45
C GLU A 210 -10.53 -15.66 -0.36
N PHE A 211 -10.14 -16.35 -1.43
CA PHE A 211 -9.18 -15.85 -2.40
C PHE A 211 -9.68 -14.55 -3.06
N GLU A 212 -10.90 -14.56 -3.61
CA GLU A 212 -11.49 -13.37 -4.27
C GLU A 212 -11.62 -12.21 -3.29
N HIS A 213 -12.06 -12.47 -2.06
CA HIS A 213 -12.13 -11.45 -1.02
C HIS A 213 -10.75 -10.88 -0.64
N ALA A 214 -9.73 -11.72 -0.50
CA ALA A 214 -8.38 -11.29 -0.20
C ALA A 214 -7.79 -10.48 -1.37
N PHE A 215 -8.03 -10.92 -2.61
CA PHE A 215 -7.55 -10.24 -3.81
C PHE A 215 -8.20 -8.87 -3.99
N VAL A 216 -9.51 -8.74 -3.73
CA VAL A 216 -10.19 -7.44 -3.69
C VAL A 216 -9.63 -6.56 -2.57
N ALA A 217 -9.42 -7.10 -1.36
CA ALA A 217 -8.88 -6.32 -0.24
C ALA A 217 -7.48 -5.76 -0.53
N LEU A 218 -6.60 -6.56 -1.18
CA LEU A 218 -5.28 -6.10 -1.63
C LEU A 218 -5.40 -4.92 -2.61
N ASN A 219 -6.26 -5.03 -3.62
CA ASN A 219 -6.40 -3.99 -4.64
C ASN A 219 -7.12 -2.74 -4.11
N GLU A 220 -8.09 -2.88 -3.19
CA GLU A 220 -8.64 -1.75 -2.46
C GLU A 220 -7.56 -1.05 -1.60
N ALA A 221 -6.67 -1.80 -0.94
CA ALA A 221 -5.56 -1.20 -0.18
C ALA A 221 -4.62 -0.37 -1.08
N LEU A 222 -4.22 -0.92 -2.24
CA LEU A 222 -3.40 -0.20 -3.22
C LEU A 222 -4.10 1.06 -3.76
N LEU A 223 -5.40 0.96 -4.03
CA LEU A 223 -6.22 2.09 -4.47
C LEU A 223 -6.28 3.21 -3.41
N TRP A 224 -6.57 2.87 -2.15
CA TRP A 224 -6.63 3.85 -1.06
C TRP A 224 -5.27 4.51 -0.82
N ARG A 225 -4.17 3.77 -1.00
CA ARG A 225 -2.82 4.35 -0.98
C ARG A 225 -2.64 5.40 -2.07
N ARG A 226 -3.02 5.09 -3.32
CA ARG A 226 -2.97 6.08 -4.43
C ARG A 226 -3.85 7.31 -4.15
N LEU A 227 -4.94 7.15 -3.40
CA LEU A 227 -5.81 8.24 -2.96
C LEU A 227 -5.28 9.04 -1.75
N GLY A 228 -4.19 8.59 -1.12
CA GLY A 228 -3.62 9.20 0.08
C GLY A 228 -4.44 8.95 1.36
N ASP A 229 -5.42 8.03 1.36
CA ASP A 229 -6.23 7.71 2.54
C ASP A 229 -5.58 6.58 3.35
N ARG A 230 -4.67 6.97 4.25
CA ARG A 230 -3.91 6.03 5.09
C ARG A 230 -4.82 5.17 5.98
N ALA A 231 -5.92 5.75 6.48
CA ALA A 231 -6.84 5.04 7.36
C ALA A 231 -7.54 3.88 6.63
N GLN A 232 -8.02 4.14 5.41
CA GLN A 232 -8.63 3.09 4.58
C GLN A 232 -7.60 2.07 4.10
N THR A 233 -6.38 2.49 3.71
CA THR A 233 -5.30 1.57 3.35
C THR A 233 -5.02 0.57 4.47
N ARG A 234 -4.79 1.05 5.70
CA ARG A 234 -4.55 0.18 6.87
C ARG A 234 -5.76 -0.68 7.22
N LYS A 235 -6.99 -0.19 6.99
CA LYS A 235 -8.22 -0.98 7.20
C LYS A 235 -8.28 -2.16 6.23
N MET A 236 -8.00 -1.93 4.94
CA MET A 236 -8.00 -2.99 3.93
C MET A 236 -6.84 -3.96 4.12
N LEU A 237 -5.67 -3.47 4.51
CA LEU A 237 -4.53 -4.32 4.85
C LEU A 237 -4.81 -5.25 6.04
N ARG A 238 -5.45 -4.74 7.10
CA ARG A 238 -5.92 -5.57 8.22
C ARG A 238 -6.96 -6.60 7.79
N ALA A 239 -7.85 -6.24 6.86
CA ALA A 239 -8.83 -7.18 6.32
C ALA A 239 -8.16 -8.29 5.50
N LEU A 240 -7.18 -7.96 4.66
CA LEU A 240 -6.36 -8.92 3.93
C LEU A 240 -5.63 -9.88 4.88
N LYS A 241 -4.88 -9.32 5.84
CA LYS A 241 -4.12 -10.09 6.83
C LYS A 241 -4.99 -11.07 7.60
N ARG A 242 -6.18 -10.63 8.03
CA ARG A 242 -7.17 -11.47 8.72
C ARG A 242 -7.59 -12.66 7.86
N ARG A 243 -7.99 -12.42 6.61
CA ARG A 243 -8.47 -13.48 5.71
C ARG A 243 -7.39 -14.51 5.42
N ARG A 244 -6.19 -14.01 5.12
CA ARG A 244 -5.00 -14.81 4.81
C ARG A 244 -4.56 -15.73 5.95
N ARG A 245 -4.69 -15.26 7.20
CA ARG A 245 -4.31 -16.05 8.39
C ARG A 245 -5.40 -17.01 8.86
N GLY A 246 -6.67 -16.70 8.60
CA GLY A 246 -7.81 -17.52 9.02
C GLY A 246 -8.19 -18.64 8.03
N HIS A 247 -7.73 -18.58 6.77
CA HIS A 247 -8.18 -19.50 5.72
C HIS A 247 -7.02 -20.02 4.87
N ALA A 248 -7.16 -21.25 4.36
CA ALA A 248 -6.29 -21.76 3.32
C ALA A 248 -6.66 -21.12 1.97
N ILE A 249 -5.84 -20.17 1.51
CA ILE A 249 -6.08 -19.40 0.29
C ILE A 249 -5.11 -19.86 -0.82
N ALA A 250 -5.60 -20.03 -2.05
CA ALA A 250 -4.73 -20.27 -3.20
C ALA A 250 -3.83 -19.05 -3.46
N GLY A 251 -2.52 -19.24 -3.69
CA GLY A 251 -1.60 -18.12 -3.87
C GLY A 251 -1.35 -17.31 -2.60
N ASN A 252 -1.54 -17.92 -1.43
CA ASN A 252 -1.32 -17.31 -0.11
C ASN A 252 0.03 -16.58 0.00
N ASP A 253 1.07 -17.18 -0.58
CA ASP A 253 2.44 -16.68 -0.51
C ASP A 253 2.60 -15.34 -1.25
N TYR A 254 1.95 -15.20 -2.41
CA TYR A 254 1.88 -13.94 -3.14
C TYR A 254 1.13 -12.88 -2.34
N LEU A 255 -0.02 -13.25 -1.75
CA LEU A 255 -0.80 -12.34 -0.92
C LEU A 255 -0.03 -11.91 0.33
N ASP A 256 0.77 -12.80 0.93
CA ASP A 256 1.64 -12.49 2.07
C ASP A 256 2.75 -11.50 1.68
N ALA A 257 3.45 -11.79 0.58
CA ALA A 257 4.50 -10.91 0.07
C ALA A 257 3.95 -9.51 -0.26
N MET A 258 2.81 -9.44 -0.94
CA MET A 258 2.15 -8.18 -1.27
C MET A 258 1.57 -7.47 -0.04
N GLU A 259 1.07 -8.19 0.97
CA GLU A 259 0.69 -7.61 2.26
C GLU A 259 1.89 -6.89 2.89
N GLY A 260 3.05 -7.56 2.96
CA GLY A 260 4.27 -6.98 3.49
C GLY A 260 4.76 -5.77 2.69
N ILE A 261 4.74 -5.84 1.36
CA ILE A 261 5.08 -4.72 0.47
C ILE A 261 4.17 -3.51 0.72
N VAL A 262 2.86 -3.71 0.80
CA VAL A 262 1.92 -2.62 1.08
C VAL A 262 2.12 -2.06 2.49
N ALA A 263 2.49 -2.89 3.45
CA ALA A 263 2.87 -2.43 4.79
C ALA A 263 4.14 -1.55 4.76
N ALA A 264 5.17 -1.96 4.02
CA ALA A 264 6.39 -1.18 3.84
C ALA A 264 6.10 0.17 3.15
N TRP A 265 5.22 0.18 2.14
CA TRP A 265 4.75 1.42 1.52
C TRP A 265 4.03 2.34 2.51
N CYS A 266 3.21 1.80 3.41
CA CYS A 266 2.57 2.61 4.46
C CYS A 266 3.61 3.25 5.39
N ALA A 267 4.63 2.49 5.81
CA ALA A 267 5.73 3.02 6.63
C ALA A 267 6.50 4.13 5.89
N TYR A 268 6.79 3.93 4.60
CA TYR A 268 7.42 4.95 3.75
C TYR A 268 6.58 6.22 3.62
N ASP A 269 5.27 6.11 3.39
CA ASP A 269 4.35 7.26 3.32
C ASP A 269 4.29 8.03 4.67
N GLU A 270 4.58 7.34 5.78
CA GLU A 270 4.67 7.90 7.12
C GLU A 270 6.06 8.48 7.45
N ARG A 271 7.00 8.42 6.50
CA ARG A 271 8.42 8.78 6.64
C ARG A 271 9.19 7.93 7.64
N ASP A 272 8.68 6.74 7.96
CA ASP A 272 9.42 5.71 8.69
C ASP A 272 10.25 4.88 7.70
N LEU A 273 11.35 5.47 7.21
CA LEU A 273 12.28 4.80 6.30
C LEU A 273 12.93 3.57 6.91
N PRO A 274 13.40 3.59 8.18
CA PRO A 274 13.96 2.40 8.82
C PRO A 274 12.95 1.26 8.93
N GLY A 275 11.71 1.55 9.34
CA GLY A 275 10.64 0.55 9.43
C GLY A 275 10.26 -0.03 8.05
N ALA A 276 10.16 0.82 7.03
CA ALA A 276 9.90 0.36 5.66
C ALA A 276 11.01 -0.58 5.17
N LEU A 277 12.28 -0.22 5.39
CA LEU A 277 13.42 -1.04 4.99
C LEU A 277 13.47 -2.36 5.75
N ALA A 278 13.19 -2.36 7.07
CA ALA A 278 13.16 -3.58 7.88
C ALA A 278 12.10 -4.58 7.38
N VAL A 279 10.92 -4.10 6.97
CA VAL A 279 9.89 -4.96 6.37
C VAL A 279 10.36 -5.55 5.04
N LEU A 280 10.97 -4.74 4.17
CA LEU A 280 11.51 -5.22 2.89
C LEU A 280 12.62 -6.27 3.09
N GLN A 281 13.53 -6.04 4.03
CA GLN A 281 14.59 -7.00 4.37
C GLN A 281 14.01 -8.31 4.89
N ALA A 282 13.01 -8.25 5.78
CA ALA A 282 12.34 -9.45 6.27
C ALA A 282 11.66 -10.25 5.14
N LEU A 283 11.07 -9.59 4.14
CA LEU A 283 10.50 -10.26 2.97
C LEU A 283 11.57 -10.94 2.11
N ALA A 284 12.74 -10.32 1.95
CA ALA A 284 13.83 -10.86 1.16
C ALA A 284 14.57 -12.03 1.85
N GLN A 285 14.46 -12.14 3.18
CA GLN A 285 15.16 -13.16 3.99
C GLN A 285 14.29 -14.37 4.32
N ASN A 286 12.97 -14.19 4.48
CA ASN A 286 12.08 -15.25 4.96
C ASN A 286 11.35 -15.97 3.82
N GLN A 287 11.32 -17.30 3.86
CA GLN A 287 10.53 -18.10 2.92
C GLN A 287 9.04 -18.13 3.33
N PRO A 288 8.10 -18.19 2.36
CA PRO A 288 8.30 -18.27 0.91
C PRO A 288 8.52 -16.91 0.20
N SER A 289 8.38 -15.79 0.92
CA SER A 289 8.47 -14.44 0.36
C SER A 289 9.80 -14.16 -0.36
N ALA A 290 10.91 -14.67 0.15
CA ALA A 290 12.23 -14.52 -0.45
C ALA A 290 12.27 -15.05 -1.90
N THR A 291 11.66 -16.20 -2.14
CA THR A 291 11.55 -16.78 -3.50
C THR A 291 10.72 -15.88 -4.41
N LEU A 292 9.64 -15.29 -3.91
CA LEU A 292 8.79 -14.39 -4.70
C LEU A 292 9.47 -13.06 -5.01
N VAL A 293 10.25 -12.50 -4.08
CA VAL A 293 11.06 -11.31 -4.33
C VAL A 293 12.07 -11.57 -5.45
N GLN A 294 12.64 -12.78 -5.53
CA GLN A 294 13.58 -13.15 -6.59
C GLN A 294 12.91 -13.46 -7.93
N ALA A 295 11.81 -14.22 -7.91
CA ALA A 295 11.28 -14.87 -9.11
C ALA A 295 9.97 -14.26 -9.65
N HIS A 296 9.14 -13.59 -8.83
CA HIS A 296 7.84 -13.09 -9.27
C HIS A 296 7.94 -11.63 -9.75
N PRO A 297 7.76 -11.33 -11.05
CA PRO A 297 8.06 -10.01 -11.62
C PRO A 297 7.37 -8.83 -10.90
N HIS A 298 6.08 -8.96 -10.59
CA HIS A 298 5.35 -7.90 -9.89
C HIS A 298 5.83 -7.67 -8.44
N VAL A 299 6.14 -8.74 -7.69
CA VAL A 299 6.65 -8.64 -6.31
C VAL A 299 8.04 -8.02 -6.33
N ARG A 300 8.89 -8.48 -7.24
CA ARG A 300 10.24 -7.93 -7.45
C ARG A 300 10.17 -6.45 -7.82
N PHE A 301 9.32 -6.06 -8.77
CA PHE A 301 9.10 -4.67 -9.13
C PHE A 301 8.76 -3.80 -7.91
N GLU A 302 7.71 -4.16 -7.15
CA GLU A 302 7.26 -3.35 -6.03
C GLU A 302 8.32 -3.27 -4.92
N TRP A 303 9.04 -4.37 -4.66
CA TRP A 303 10.12 -4.42 -3.68
C TRP A 303 11.29 -3.51 -4.07
N HIS A 304 11.81 -3.66 -5.30
CA HIS A 304 12.94 -2.87 -5.78
C HIS A 304 12.59 -1.39 -5.96
N ASN A 305 11.38 -1.08 -6.46
CA ASN A 305 10.94 0.30 -6.61
C ASN A 305 10.86 1.03 -5.26
N LEU A 306 10.34 0.38 -4.21
CA LEU A 306 10.32 0.96 -2.88
C LEU A 306 11.71 1.04 -2.25
N ALA A 307 12.53 -0.01 -2.38
CA ALA A 307 13.92 0.01 -1.91
C ALA A 307 14.70 1.18 -2.52
N ALA A 308 14.56 1.42 -3.83
CA ALA A 308 15.20 2.53 -4.53
C ALA A 308 14.76 3.89 -3.97
N LEU A 309 13.47 4.09 -3.70
CA LEU A 309 12.96 5.33 -3.13
C LEU A 309 13.45 5.58 -1.70
N ILE A 310 13.60 4.52 -0.89
CA ILE A 310 14.19 4.59 0.44
C ILE A 310 15.65 5.02 0.34
N GLN A 311 16.45 4.35 -0.51
CA GLN A 311 17.87 4.68 -0.67
C GLN A 311 18.08 6.08 -1.25
N ARG A 312 17.25 6.51 -2.21
CA ARG A 312 17.23 7.90 -2.69
C ARG A 312 17.01 8.89 -1.55
N SER A 313 16.05 8.61 -0.66
CA SER A 313 15.73 9.50 0.47
C SER A 313 16.89 9.56 1.47
N ASN A 314 17.52 8.42 1.76
CA ASN A 314 18.72 8.36 2.61
C ASN A 314 19.91 9.09 1.99
N ALA A 315 20.14 8.94 0.67
CA ALA A 315 21.21 9.62 -0.04
C ALA A 315 21.07 11.15 0.07
N LEU A 316 19.86 11.68 -0.17
CA LEU A 316 19.58 13.11 -0.05
C LEU A 316 19.73 13.64 1.38
N ALA A 317 19.40 12.82 2.39
CA ALA A 317 19.60 13.18 3.78
C ALA A 317 21.09 13.18 4.19
N ALA A 318 21.89 12.29 3.60
CA ALA A 318 23.33 12.20 3.87
C ALA A 318 24.15 13.27 3.14
N ALA A 319 23.69 13.75 1.98
CA ALA A 319 24.44 14.65 1.11
C ALA A 319 25.05 15.89 1.79
N PRO A 320 24.35 16.60 2.71
CA PRO A 320 24.92 17.78 3.37
C PRO A 320 26.06 17.48 4.37
N HIS A 321 26.26 16.22 4.74
CA HIS A 321 27.13 15.84 5.86
C HIS A 321 28.18 14.78 5.50
N ASP A 322 27.87 13.88 4.57
CA ASP A 322 28.74 12.78 4.16
C ASP A 322 28.52 12.43 2.68
N ALA A 323 29.36 13.02 1.84
CA ALA A 323 29.31 12.83 0.39
C ALA A 323 29.59 11.37 -0.03
N ALA A 324 30.45 10.64 0.70
CA ALA A 324 30.80 9.27 0.36
C ALA A 324 29.62 8.33 0.63
N THR A 325 28.98 8.46 1.79
CA THR A 325 27.76 7.72 2.12
C THR A 325 26.62 8.09 1.19
N ALA A 326 26.44 9.38 0.87
CA ALA A 326 25.42 9.82 -0.08
C ALA A 326 25.62 9.18 -1.47
N GLY A 327 26.85 9.14 -1.98
CA GLY A 327 27.17 8.50 -3.25
C GLY A 327 26.90 7.00 -3.26
N ALA A 328 27.29 6.28 -2.20
CA ALA A 328 27.02 4.84 -2.07
C ALA A 328 25.52 4.52 -2.03
N LEU A 329 24.72 5.36 -1.34
CA LEU A 329 23.26 5.22 -1.28
C LEU A 329 22.59 5.55 -2.62
N ALA A 330 23.09 6.55 -3.34
CA ALA A 330 22.61 6.88 -4.69
C ALA A 330 22.87 5.73 -5.67
N GLU A 331 24.03 5.08 -5.58
CA GLU A 331 24.38 3.91 -6.41
C GLU A 331 23.49 2.69 -6.10
N GLN A 332 23.17 2.46 -4.82
CA GLN A 332 22.19 1.45 -4.42
C GLN A 332 20.79 1.79 -4.96
N ALA A 333 20.38 3.06 -4.91
CA ALA A 333 19.11 3.50 -5.45
C ALA A 333 19.02 3.24 -6.97
N ALA A 334 20.06 3.60 -7.72
CA ALA A 334 20.16 3.35 -9.16
C ALA A 334 20.07 1.85 -9.48
N THR A 335 20.83 1.01 -8.77
CA THR A 335 20.80 -0.45 -8.94
C THR A 335 19.39 -1.03 -8.71
N HIS A 336 18.71 -0.58 -7.65
CA HIS A 336 17.34 -1.01 -7.39
C HIS A 336 16.37 -0.50 -8.46
N PHE A 337 16.53 0.72 -8.97
CA PHE A 337 15.69 1.21 -10.06
C PHE A 337 15.86 0.40 -11.35
N ASP A 338 17.09 0.01 -11.71
CA ASP A 338 17.34 -0.84 -12.88
C ASP A 338 16.63 -2.20 -12.74
N GLN A 339 16.73 -2.80 -11.56
CA GLN A 339 16.05 -4.07 -11.25
C GLN A 339 14.52 -3.93 -11.26
N ALA A 340 13.99 -2.81 -10.77
CA ALA A 340 12.57 -2.51 -10.83
C ALA A 340 12.10 -2.31 -12.28
N LEU A 341 12.87 -1.60 -13.11
CA LEU A 341 12.56 -1.38 -14.52
C LEU A 341 12.53 -2.70 -15.31
N ALA A 342 13.52 -3.56 -15.12
CA ALA A 342 13.55 -4.89 -15.73
C ALA A 342 12.32 -5.73 -15.32
N ALA A 343 12.04 -5.78 -14.01
CA ALA A 343 10.87 -6.51 -13.49
C ALA A 343 9.53 -5.94 -13.99
N ALA A 344 9.43 -4.62 -14.19
CA ALA A 344 8.25 -3.98 -14.74
C ALA A 344 7.97 -4.45 -16.17
N PHE A 345 8.98 -4.47 -17.04
CA PHE A 345 8.84 -4.95 -18.42
C PHE A 345 8.57 -6.45 -18.49
N GLU A 346 9.19 -7.26 -17.64
CA GLU A 346 8.90 -8.71 -17.54
C GLU A 346 7.46 -9.00 -17.10
N SER A 347 6.88 -8.14 -16.26
CA SER A 347 5.52 -8.34 -15.76
C SER A 347 4.42 -8.13 -16.81
N ASN A 348 4.74 -7.57 -17.99
CA ASN A 348 3.77 -7.09 -18.98
C ASN A 348 2.74 -6.09 -18.40
N VAL A 349 3.12 -5.39 -17.32
CA VAL A 349 2.29 -4.38 -16.66
C VAL A 349 2.84 -2.99 -16.97
N SER A 350 2.28 -2.33 -17.98
CA SER A 350 2.75 -1.01 -18.45
C SER A 350 2.69 0.09 -17.38
N ASP A 351 1.76 0.04 -16.42
CA ASP A 351 1.69 1.03 -15.34
C ASP A 351 2.86 0.91 -14.34
N ALA A 352 3.45 -0.28 -14.18
CA ALA A 352 4.66 -0.46 -13.39
C ALA A 352 5.85 0.27 -14.03
N ALA A 353 6.02 0.10 -15.34
CA ALA A 353 7.09 0.75 -16.11
C ALA A 353 6.93 2.28 -16.11
N GLN A 354 5.68 2.77 -16.24
CA GLN A 354 5.37 4.19 -16.09
C GLN A 354 5.85 4.74 -14.74
N HIS A 355 5.54 4.04 -13.64
CA HIS A 355 5.86 4.51 -12.29
C HIS A 355 7.37 4.57 -12.01
N VAL A 356 8.10 3.52 -12.36
CA VAL A 356 9.54 3.49 -12.12
C VAL A 356 10.28 4.47 -13.02
N ALA A 357 9.85 4.68 -14.27
CA ALA A 357 10.44 5.70 -15.16
C ALA A 357 10.34 7.11 -14.56
N ALA A 358 9.18 7.49 -14.00
CA ALA A 358 9.02 8.77 -13.30
C ALA A 358 9.93 8.87 -12.07
N ASN A 359 10.05 7.79 -11.29
CA ASN A 359 10.88 7.76 -10.09
C ASN A 359 12.38 7.85 -10.42
N ILE A 360 12.84 7.18 -11.50
CA ILE A 360 14.20 7.29 -12.02
C ILE A 360 14.49 8.73 -12.40
N GLY A 361 13.66 9.34 -13.24
CA GLY A 361 13.89 10.70 -13.70
C GLY A 361 13.98 11.69 -12.54
N MET A 362 13.07 11.58 -11.57
CA MET A 362 13.10 12.42 -10.38
C MET A 362 14.33 12.16 -9.49
N ALA A 363 14.78 10.90 -9.35
CA ALA A 363 15.95 10.57 -8.57
C ALA A 363 17.24 11.14 -9.18
N LEU A 364 17.41 10.98 -10.49
CA LEU A 364 18.57 11.49 -11.22
C LEU A 364 18.69 13.02 -11.06
N TRP A 365 17.60 13.75 -11.30
CA TRP A 365 17.61 15.20 -11.11
C TRP A 365 17.90 15.61 -9.66
N LEU A 366 17.33 14.92 -8.67
CA LEU A 366 17.59 15.21 -7.26
C LEU A 366 19.04 14.95 -6.85
N PHE A 367 19.69 13.92 -7.40
CA PHE A 367 21.09 13.63 -7.13
C PHE A 367 21.99 14.72 -7.70
N GLY A 368 21.76 15.14 -8.95
CA GLY A 368 22.47 16.28 -9.56
C GLY A 368 22.31 17.57 -8.80
N GLU A 369 21.07 17.90 -8.45
CA GLU A 369 20.74 19.11 -7.70
C GLU A 369 21.38 19.12 -6.31
N ALA A 370 21.54 17.96 -5.69
CA ALA A 370 22.23 17.81 -4.41
C ALA A 370 23.75 17.64 -4.54
N GLY A 371 24.30 17.64 -5.77
CA GLY A 371 25.73 17.41 -6.03
C GLY A 371 26.23 16.02 -5.63
N ILE A 372 25.35 15.01 -5.61
CA ILE A 372 25.70 13.65 -5.20
C ILE A 372 26.37 12.91 -6.37
N GLY A 373 27.66 12.62 -6.22
CA GLY A 373 28.39 11.80 -7.18
C GLY A 373 28.09 10.30 -7.02
N TRP A 374 27.83 9.62 -8.13
CA TRP A 374 27.68 8.16 -8.21
C TRP A 374 28.23 7.66 -9.56
N SER A 375 28.52 6.36 -9.68
CA SER A 375 29.30 5.82 -10.82
C SER A 375 28.69 6.07 -12.22
N GLY A 376 27.37 6.21 -12.31
CA GLY A 376 26.65 6.53 -13.55
C GLY A 376 26.22 7.99 -13.69
N ALA A 377 26.67 8.88 -12.81
CA ALA A 377 26.34 10.31 -12.88
C ALA A 377 26.85 10.92 -14.18
N LEU A 378 26.01 11.73 -14.83
CA LEU A 378 26.43 12.52 -15.99
C LEU A 378 26.94 13.87 -15.49
N ARG A 379 28.16 14.24 -15.87
CA ARG A 379 28.77 15.53 -15.48
C ARG A 379 27.92 16.73 -15.93
N ASP A 380 27.25 16.59 -17.07
CA ASP A 380 26.30 17.54 -17.64
C ASP A 380 25.09 16.76 -18.18
N GLY A 381 23.88 17.31 -18.06
CA GLY A 381 22.68 16.74 -18.71
C GLY A 381 21.78 15.86 -17.84
N GLU A 382 21.96 15.81 -16.52
CA GLU A 382 21.04 15.05 -15.63
C GLU A 382 19.60 15.59 -15.68
N ALA A 383 19.43 16.91 -15.86
CA ALA A 383 18.11 17.51 -16.07
C ALA A 383 17.46 17.03 -17.38
N GLU A 384 18.22 16.98 -18.49
CA GLU A 384 17.74 16.44 -19.76
C GLU A 384 17.37 14.96 -19.61
N ARG A 385 18.24 14.17 -18.98
CA ARG A 385 18.00 12.74 -18.76
C ARG A 385 16.77 12.50 -17.89
N ALA A 386 16.58 13.31 -16.85
CA ALA A 386 15.39 13.28 -16.01
C ALA A 386 14.12 13.59 -16.80
N ILE A 387 14.15 14.62 -17.66
CA ILE A 387 13.04 14.95 -18.56
C ILE A 387 12.73 13.79 -19.49
N GLN A 388 13.73 13.14 -20.08
CA GLN A 388 13.54 11.97 -20.96
C GLN A 388 12.87 10.80 -20.22
N TRP A 389 13.31 10.49 -19.00
CA TRP A 389 12.70 9.44 -18.17
C TRP A 389 11.25 9.75 -17.78
N ILE A 390 10.96 11.00 -17.43
CA ILE A 390 9.59 11.43 -17.14
C ILE A 390 8.75 11.47 -18.44
N GLY A 391 9.36 11.80 -19.58
CA GLY A 391 8.77 11.70 -20.91
C GLY A 391 8.37 10.27 -21.26
N LEU A 392 9.26 9.29 -21.03
CA LEU A 392 8.94 7.88 -21.16
C LEU A 392 7.76 7.50 -20.26
N SER A 393 7.71 7.98 -19.02
CA SER A 393 6.59 7.75 -18.11
C SER A 393 5.26 8.28 -18.68
N GLU A 394 5.23 9.52 -19.16
CA GLU A 394 4.02 10.09 -19.79
C GLU A 394 3.62 9.34 -21.07
N TRP A 395 4.60 8.98 -21.90
CA TRP A 395 4.38 8.24 -23.14
C TRP A 395 3.78 6.84 -22.88
N LEU A 396 4.34 6.10 -21.91
CA LEU A 396 3.82 4.81 -21.47
C LEU A 396 2.39 4.93 -20.92
N GLY A 397 2.13 5.99 -20.15
CA GLY A 397 0.80 6.29 -19.64
C GLY A 397 -0.22 6.45 -20.77
N ARG A 398 0.07 7.31 -21.76
CA ARG A 398 -0.80 7.52 -22.92
C ARG A 398 -1.05 6.22 -23.70
N GLY A 399 0.01 5.46 -23.97
CA GLY A 399 -0.07 4.18 -24.68
C GLY A 399 -0.92 3.13 -23.96
N ALA A 400 -0.99 3.18 -22.63
CA ALA A 400 -1.82 2.29 -21.81
C ALA A 400 -3.31 2.72 -21.73
N GLY A 401 -3.74 3.72 -22.50
CA GLY A 401 -5.10 4.26 -22.47
C GLY A 401 -5.35 5.24 -21.33
N ASN A 402 -4.30 5.69 -20.62
CA ASN A 402 -4.43 6.74 -19.62
C ASN A 402 -4.74 8.07 -20.32
N ARG A 403 -6.00 8.50 -20.22
CA ARG A 403 -6.51 9.70 -20.90
C ARG A 403 -6.04 11.01 -20.29
N HIS A 404 -5.45 10.97 -19.10
CA HIS A 404 -5.07 12.15 -18.34
C HIS A 404 -3.62 12.05 -17.85
N PRO A 405 -2.78 13.07 -18.10
CA PRO A 405 -1.40 13.08 -17.65
C PRO A 405 -1.24 12.93 -16.14
N SER A 406 -0.08 12.46 -15.69
CA SER A 406 0.22 12.33 -14.26
C SER A 406 0.38 13.71 -13.61
N ALA A 407 -0.28 13.94 -12.47
CA ALA A 407 -0.05 15.13 -11.66
C ALA A 407 1.39 15.15 -11.12
N TRP A 408 1.93 13.99 -10.73
CA TRP A 408 3.32 13.89 -10.26
C TRP A 408 4.31 14.23 -11.36
N ASN A 409 4.11 13.78 -12.59
CA ASN A 409 5.02 14.11 -13.69
C ASN A 409 4.98 15.61 -14.00
N ALA A 410 3.80 16.24 -13.97
CA ALA A 410 3.69 17.69 -14.09
C ALA A 410 4.44 18.43 -12.96
N ILE A 411 4.26 18.02 -11.71
CA ILE A 411 4.97 18.57 -10.54
C ILE A 411 6.49 18.40 -10.71
N TYR A 412 6.95 17.21 -11.10
CA TYR A 412 8.37 16.92 -11.28
C TYR A 412 8.98 17.77 -12.39
N LEU A 413 8.33 17.88 -13.54
CA LEU A 413 8.83 18.68 -14.66
C LEU A 413 8.86 20.17 -14.35
N MET A 414 7.83 20.70 -13.69
CA MET A 414 7.82 22.08 -13.20
C MET A 414 8.98 22.32 -12.22
N ARG A 415 9.20 21.39 -11.30
CA ARG A 415 10.33 21.48 -10.36
C ARG A 415 11.69 21.41 -11.06
N ILE A 416 11.86 20.53 -12.05
CA ILE A 416 13.08 20.44 -12.87
C ILE A 416 13.28 21.74 -13.67
N ALA A 417 12.20 22.26 -14.27
CA ALA A 417 12.26 23.45 -15.12
C ALA A 417 12.75 24.68 -14.36
N ARG A 418 12.38 24.83 -13.09
CA ARG A 418 12.90 25.90 -12.21
C ARG A 418 14.15 25.51 -11.41
N GLY A 419 14.75 24.33 -11.65
CA GLY A 419 15.87 23.81 -10.86
C GLY A 419 17.05 24.80 -10.77
N ALA A 420 17.44 25.37 -11.91
CA ALA A 420 18.53 26.36 -11.97
C ALA A 420 18.14 27.77 -11.47
N CYS A 421 16.89 27.99 -11.06
CA CYS A 421 16.38 29.31 -10.65
C CYS A 421 16.61 29.54 -9.15
N HIS A 422 17.88 29.64 -8.75
CA HIS A 422 18.24 29.96 -7.37
C HIS A 422 18.13 31.46 -7.12
N THR A 423 17.35 31.83 -6.11
CA THR A 423 17.19 33.22 -5.68
C THR A 423 17.51 33.34 -4.18
N ALA A 424 17.89 34.54 -3.75
CA ALA A 424 17.94 34.85 -2.32
C ALA A 424 16.54 34.67 -1.71
N PRO A 425 16.41 34.36 -0.41
CA PRO A 425 15.11 34.30 0.24
C PRO A 425 14.34 35.60 0.08
N ARG A 426 13.08 35.49 -0.36
CA ARG A 426 12.14 36.57 -0.66
C ARG A 426 12.72 37.61 -1.62
N PRO A 427 13.07 37.19 -2.84
CA PRO A 427 13.66 38.09 -3.82
C PRO A 427 12.70 39.22 -4.17
N THR A 428 13.24 40.31 -4.70
CA THR A 428 12.40 41.31 -5.38
C THR A 428 11.71 40.66 -6.59
N LEU A 429 10.59 41.23 -7.02
CA LEU A 429 9.90 40.70 -8.21
C LEU A 429 10.79 40.74 -9.45
N ALA A 430 11.59 41.80 -9.61
CA ALA A 430 12.51 41.93 -10.73
C ALA A 430 13.60 40.84 -10.73
N GLU A 431 14.24 40.58 -9.59
CA GLU A 431 15.23 39.49 -9.45
C GLU A 431 14.60 38.12 -9.72
N PHE A 432 13.39 37.90 -9.20
CA PHE A 432 12.66 36.65 -9.42
C PHE A 432 12.32 36.44 -10.90
N GLN A 433 11.84 37.47 -11.59
CA GLN A 433 11.50 37.41 -13.01
C GLN A 433 12.72 37.35 -13.94
N ALA A 434 13.89 37.80 -13.46
CA ALA A 434 15.15 37.64 -14.18
C ALA A 434 15.64 36.18 -14.23
N THR A 435 15.07 35.28 -13.41
CA THR A 435 15.35 33.85 -13.53
C THR A 435 14.81 33.27 -14.83
N ALA A 436 15.50 32.26 -15.36
CA ALA A 436 15.20 31.65 -16.66
C ALA A 436 14.82 30.17 -16.50
N PRO A 437 13.57 29.85 -16.08
CA PRO A 437 13.12 28.46 -16.03
C PRO A 437 13.04 27.87 -17.45
N ILE A 438 13.25 26.57 -17.58
CA ILE A 438 13.09 25.84 -18.86
C ILE A 438 11.63 25.99 -19.31
N GLY A 439 11.37 26.62 -20.45
CA GLY A 439 10.03 26.74 -21.02
C GLY A 439 9.46 25.41 -21.52
N VAL A 440 8.14 25.27 -21.63
CA VAL A 440 7.49 24.03 -22.10
C VAL A 440 7.97 23.61 -23.49
N ALA A 441 8.19 24.57 -24.40
CA ALA A 441 8.74 24.31 -25.73
C ALA A 441 10.17 23.73 -25.69
N ALA A 442 11.04 24.28 -24.85
CA ALA A 442 12.39 23.77 -24.65
C ALA A 442 12.36 22.38 -23.99
N LEU A 443 11.46 22.16 -23.03
CA LEU A 443 11.26 20.85 -22.42
C LEU A 443 10.85 19.79 -23.44
N ARG A 444 9.99 20.12 -24.41
CA ARG A 444 9.63 19.20 -25.50
C ARG A 444 10.85 18.81 -26.35
N GLN A 445 11.77 19.75 -26.59
CA GLN A 445 13.02 19.44 -27.29
C GLN A 445 13.91 18.50 -26.48
N LEU A 446 14.08 18.78 -25.18
CA LEU A 446 14.88 17.95 -24.25
C LEU A 446 14.29 16.55 -24.05
N ALA A 447 12.97 16.40 -24.16
CA ALA A 447 12.28 15.11 -24.09
C ALA A 447 12.63 14.15 -25.24
N GLY A 448 13.21 14.67 -26.33
CA GLY A 448 13.66 13.89 -27.48
C GLY A 448 12.55 13.00 -28.05
N PRO A 449 12.71 11.66 -28.07
CA PRO A 449 11.73 10.75 -28.67
C PRO A 449 10.35 10.76 -27.99
N PHE A 450 10.22 11.34 -26.81
CA PHE A 450 8.97 11.41 -26.04
C PHE A 450 8.31 12.79 -26.08
N ALA A 451 8.73 13.67 -26.99
CA ALA A 451 8.20 15.04 -27.10
C ALA A 451 6.67 15.08 -27.31
N ASP A 452 6.13 14.11 -28.05
CA ASP A 452 4.71 13.96 -28.32
C ASP A 452 3.88 13.71 -27.04
N ALA A 453 4.49 13.14 -25.99
CA ALA A 453 3.87 12.94 -24.69
C ALA A 453 3.51 14.25 -23.95
N PHE A 454 4.02 15.39 -24.42
CA PHE A 454 3.80 16.72 -23.85
C PHE A 454 3.02 17.65 -24.79
N THR A 455 2.16 17.07 -25.62
CA THR A 455 1.30 17.79 -26.57
C THR A 455 -0.19 17.71 -26.19
N GLY A 456 -1.01 18.57 -26.79
CA GLY A 456 -2.47 18.56 -26.64
C GLY A 456 -2.99 19.38 -25.44
N PRO A 457 -4.31 19.41 -25.23
CA PRO A 457 -4.95 20.32 -24.27
C PRO A 457 -4.54 20.06 -22.81
N ALA A 458 -4.09 18.84 -22.51
CA ALA A 458 -3.63 18.48 -21.17
C ALA A 458 -2.19 18.94 -20.87
N TRP A 459 -1.45 19.43 -21.88
CA TRP A 459 -0.09 19.99 -21.78
C TRP A 459 0.00 21.33 -22.53
N PRO A 460 -0.63 22.40 -21.99
CA PRO A 460 -0.59 23.73 -22.58
C PRO A 460 0.84 24.29 -22.62
N ASP A 461 1.02 25.38 -23.38
CA ASP A 461 2.35 25.95 -23.69
C ASP A 461 2.98 26.77 -22.56
N SER A 462 2.26 26.98 -21.44
CA SER A 462 2.77 27.66 -20.25
C SER A 462 2.69 26.78 -19.01
N TRP A 463 3.69 26.86 -18.13
CA TRP A 463 3.69 26.13 -16.86
C TRP A 463 2.58 26.56 -15.90
N HIS A 464 2.21 27.86 -15.94
CA HIS A 464 1.04 28.36 -15.25
C HIS A 464 -0.21 27.57 -15.66
N ASP A 465 -0.45 27.45 -16.96
CA ASP A 465 -1.62 26.75 -17.49
C ASP A 465 -1.57 25.25 -17.19
N VAL A 466 -0.38 24.63 -17.18
CA VAL A 466 -0.22 23.22 -16.79
C VAL A 466 -0.69 23.01 -15.35
N ALA A 467 -0.23 23.84 -14.40
CA ALA A 467 -0.64 23.73 -12.99
C ALA A 467 -2.13 24.05 -12.79
N ALA A 468 -2.61 25.12 -13.42
CA ALA A 468 -4.01 25.55 -13.36
C ALA A 468 -4.95 24.48 -13.94
N TRP A 469 -4.59 23.88 -15.07
CA TRP A 469 -5.37 22.82 -15.70
C TRP A 469 -5.53 21.61 -14.78
N ARG A 470 -4.43 21.13 -14.18
CA ARG A 470 -4.49 20.01 -13.22
C ARG A 470 -5.39 20.34 -12.04
N LEU A 471 -5.20 21.49 -11.41
CA LEU A 471 -6.04 21.90 -10.28
C LEU A 471 -7.52 21.98 -10.67
N ALA A 472 -7.83 22.47 -11.87
CA ALA A 472 -9.18 22.53 -12.39
C ALA A 472 -9.76 21.13 -12.68
N GLU A 473 -8.98 20.18 -13.21
CA GLU A 473 -9.39 18.76 -13.34
C GLU A 473 -9.82 18.19 -11.98
N SER A 474 -9.10 18.55 -10.91
CA SER A 474 -9.45 18.11 -9.56
C SER A 474 -10.71 18.78 -9.02
N GLN A 475 -10.93 20.06 -9.31
CA GLN A 475 -12.12 20.81 -8.86
C GLN A 475 -13.39 20.36 -9.59
N ARG A 476 -13.30 20.04 -10.89
CA ARG A 476 -14.40 19.46 -11.68
C ARG A 476 -14.70 18.01 -11.29
N GLY A 477 -13.88 17.40 -10.44
CA GLY A 477 -14.03 16.02 -10.00
C GLY A 477 -13.66 14.98 -11.07
N GLU A 478 -13.02 15.38 -12.17
CA GLU A 478 -12.53 14.48 -13.22
C GLU A 478 -11.42 13.56 -12.67
N ARG A 479 -10.61 14.10 -11.75
CA ARG A 479 -9.64 13.36 -10.95
C ARG A 479 -9.68 13.78 -9.50
N LYS A 480 -9.25 12.90 -8.60
CA LYS A 480 -8.96 13.26 -7.22
C LYS A 480 -7.46 13.23 -7.00
N TYR A 481 -6.86 14.39 -6.77
CA TYR A 481 -5.49 14.48 -6.32
C TYR A 481 -5.45 14.45 -4.79
N PRO A 482 -4.60 13.62 -4.16
CA PRO A 482 -4.34 13.72 -2.73
C PRO A 482 -3.87 15.13 -2.36
N LEU A 483 -4.12 15.53 -1.12
CA LEU A 483 -3.82 16.89 -0.66
C LEU A 483 -2.34 17.27 -0.85
N LEU A 484 -1.41 16.31 -0.74
CA LEU A 484 0.00 16.53 -1.01
C LEU A 484 0.25 16.95 -2.47
N GLN A 485 -0.39 16.29 -3.44
CA GLN A 485 -0.30 16.67 -4.85
C GLN A 485 -0.95 18.03 -5.11
N GLN A 486 -2.12 18.30 -4.52
CA GLN A 486 -2.77 19.61 -4.63
C GLN A 486 -1.89 20.73 -4.08
N SER A 487 -1.25 20.50 -2.92
CA SER A 487 -0.33 21.45 -2.31
C SER A 487 0.89 21.70 -3.19
N SER A 488 1.48 20.66 -3.77
CA SER A 488 2.55 20.80 -4.75
C SER A 488 2.11 21.60 -5.98
N LEU A 489 0.91 21.34 -6.52
CA LEU A 489 0.38 22.09 -7.66
C LEU A 489 0.08 23.55 -7.31
N TRP A 490 -0.42 23.85 -6.11
CA TRP A 490 -0.61 25.23 -5.66
C TRP A 490 0.72 25.97 -5.50
N PHE A 491 1.76 25.28 -5.02
CA PHE A 491 3.10 25.86 -4.99
C PHE A 491 3.59 26.19 -6.40
N GLU A 492 3.55 25.24 -7.34
CA GLU A 492 4.01 25.48 -8.71
C GLU A 492 3.15 26.55 -9.41
N LEU A 493 1.83 26.56 -9.20
CA LEU A 493 0.95 27.62 -9.69
C LEU A 493 1.35 29.00 -9.14
N ALA A 494 1.65 29.10 -7.84
CA ALA A 494 2.10 30.35 -7.23
C ALA A 494 3.42 30.84 -7.85
N TRP A 495 4.39 29.93 -8.01
CA TRP A 495 5.71 30.23 -8.58
C TRP A 495 5.61 30.74 -10.02
N TYR A 496 4.94 29.98 -10.90
CA TYR A 496 4.84 30.35 -12.32
C TYR A 496 3.91 31.53 -12.57
N SER A 497 2.87 31.73 -11.75
CA SER A 497 2.04 32.94 -11.83
C SER A 497 2.85 34.18 -11.47
N ALA A 498 3.66 34.12 -10.40
CA ALA A 498 4.51 35.22 -9.99
C ALA A 498 5.57 35.54 -11.06
N HIS A 499 6.16 34.50 -11.67
CA HIS A 499 7.16 34.65 -12.73
C HIS A 499 6.55 35.35 -13.96
N ALA A 500 5.33 34.98 -14.32
CA ALA A 500 4.55 35.63 -15.38
C ALA A 500 4.00 37.02 -15.00
N GLY A 501 4.29 37.55 -13.80
CA GLY A 501 3.79 38.85 -13.32
C GLY A 501 2.34 38.86 -12.84
N GLN A 502 1.71 37.69 -12.73
CA GLN A 502 0.33 37.53 -12.26
C GLN A 502 0.29 37.38 -10.73
N LEU A 503 0.45 38.50 -10.02
CA LEU A 503 0.60 38.51 -8.57
C LEU A 503 -0.66 38.07 -7.81
N GLU A 504 -1.85 38.44 -8.27
CA GLU A 504 -3.12 38.05 -7.64
C GLU A 504 -3.38 36.53 -7.70
N PRO A 505 -3.30 35.86 -8.88
CA PRO A 505 -3.32 34.40 -8.95
C PRO A 505 -2.24 33.74 -8.08
N ALA A 506 -1.02 34.31 -8.04
CA ALA A 506 0.06 33.78 -7.24
C ALA A 506 -0.25 33.83 -5.73
N ALA A 507 -0.75 34.97 -5.25
CA ALA A 507 -1.14 35.17 -3.86
C ALA A 507 -2.29 34.25 -3.45
N LYS A 508 -3.31 34.10 -4.31
CA LYS A 508 -4.42 33.16 -4.09
C LYS A 508 -3.93 31.72 -3.98
N ALA A 509 -3.04 31.29 -4.88
CA ALA A 509 -2.46 29.95 -4.83
C ALA A 509 -1.63 29.72 -3.56
N LEU A 510 -0.86 30.73 -3.12
CA LEU A 510 -0.13 30.68 -1.86
C LEU A 510 -1.05 30.59 -0.63
N ARG A 511 -2.18 31.29 -0.61
CA ARG A 511 -3.19 31.17 0.47
C ARG A 511 -3.76 29.76 0.52
N LEU A 512 -4.19 29.20 -0.61
CA LEU A 512 -4.67 27.82 -0.71
C LEU A 512 -3.62 26.80 -0.26
N LEU A 513 -2.36 27.01 -0.65
CA LEU A 513 -1.24 26.20 -0.17
C LEU A 513 -1.14 26.26 1.36
N ARG A 514 -1.10 27.46 1.97
CA ARG A 514 -1.01 27.61 3.43
C ARG A 514 -2.15 26.89 4.16
N GLU A 515 -3.38 26.98 3.66
CA GLU A 515 -4.52 26.24 4.23
C GLU A 515 -4.38 24.72 4.06
N GLY A 516 -3.93 24.27 2.87
CA GLY A 516 -3.66 22.86 2.61
C GLY A 516 -2.57 22.30 3.53
N LEU A 517 -1.50 23.06 3.77
CA LEU A 517 -0.43 22.66 4.67
C LEU A 517 -0.95 22.42 6.09
N LYS A 518 -1.91 23.19 6.60
CA LYS A 518 -2.48 22.96 7.95
C LYS A 518 -3.12 21.58 8.10
N GLN A 519 -3.65 21.02 7.01
CA GLN A 519 -4.34 19.73 6.98
C GLN A 519 -3.42 18.54 6.66
N LEU A 520 -2.20 18.79 6.18
CA LEU A 520 -1.22 17.74 5.93
C LEU A 520 -0.63 17.19 7.23
N ALA A 521 -0.25 15.91 7.21
CA ALA A 521 0.54 15.31 8.27
C ALA A 521 1.87 16.07 8.44
N VAL A 522 2.38 16.17 9.68
CA VAL A 522 3.65 16.87 10.01
C VAL A 522 4.76 16.46 9.06
N SER A 523 4.87 15.15 8.81
CA SER A 523 5.89 14.53 7.96
C SER A 523 5.83 15.00 6.49
N ASP A 524 4.65 15.36 5.99
CA ASP A 524 4.48 15.88 4.63
C ASP A 524 4.62 17.41 4.57
N ARG A 525 4.31 18.12 5.66
CA ARG A 525 4.52 19.58 5.75
C ARG A 525 5.99 19.96 5.64
N GLN A 526 6.88 19.11 6.16
CA GLN A 526 8.34 19.34 6.09
C GLN A 526 8.85 19.46 4.65
N TYR A 527 8.18 18.85 3.67
CA TYR A 527 8.50 19.01 2.25
C TYR A 527 8.37 20.47 1.79
N PHE A 528 7.39 21.22 2.33
CA PHE A 528 7.13 22.63 2.01
C PHE A 528 7.83 23.58 2.98
N GLY A 529 9.04 23.21 3.43
CA GLY A 529 9.80 23.95 4.43
C GLY A 529 10.04 25.43 4.06
N LYS A 530 10.43 26.21 5.07
CA LYS A 530 10.66 27.66 4.96
C LYS A 530 11.48 28.07 3.71
N PRO A 531 12.60 27.40 3.35
CA PRO A 531 13.37 27.78 2.16
C PRO A 531 12.57 27.70 0.85
N LEU A 532 11.67 26.73 0.72
CA LEU A 532 10.85 26.59 -0.48
C LEU A 532 9.78 27.70 -0.56
N LEU A 533 9.12 28.00 0.56
CA LEU A 533 8.12 29.06 0.60
C LEU A 533 8.73 30.45 0.43
N ASP A 534 9.90 30.70 1.03
CA ASP A 534 10.65 31.95 0.88
C ASP A 534 11.27 32.08 -0.53
N ALA A 535 11.18 31.09 -1.41
CA ALA A 535 11.59 31.24 -2.80
C ALA A 535 10.61 32.10 -3.63
N LEU A 536 9.41 32.40 -3.12
CA LEU A 536 8.46 33.29 -3.76
C LEU A 536 8.81 34.77 -3.48
N PRO A 537 8.54 35.69 -4.43
CA PRO A 537 8.92 37.10 -4.26
C PRO A 537 8.05 37.80 -3.20
N GLU A 538 8.63 38.76 -2.49
CA GLU A 538 7.99 39.48 -1.37
C GLU A 538 6.58 40.05 -1.69
N PRO A 539 6.29 40.62 -2.87
CA PRO A 539 4.93 41.08 -3.21
C PRO A 539 3.86 40.00 -3.12
N VAL A 540 4.18 38.74 -3.44
CA VAL A 540 3.24 37.61 -3.34
C VAL A 540 2.92 37.31 -1.88
N HIS A 541 3.93 37.37 -1.00
CA HIS A 541 3.73 37.17 0.43
C HIS A 541 2.85 38.24 1.06
N ARG A 542 3.05 39.51 0.70
CA ARG A 542 2.24 40.64 1.17
C ARG A 542 0.77 40.49 0.75
N LEU A 543 0.51 40.30 -0.54
CA LEU A 543 -0.85 40.09 -1.06
C LEU A 543 -1.53 38.83 -0.50
N ALA A 544 -0.75 37.83 -0.08
CA ALA A 544 -1.29 36.62 0.56
C ALA A 544 -1.62 36.80 2.06
N GLN A 545 -1.38 37.99 2.65
CA GLN A 545 -1.71 38.33 4.04
C GLN A 545 -2.90 39.29 4.17
N ASP A 546 -3.28 40.00 3.09
CA ASP A 546 -4.27 41.09 3.11
C ASP A 546 -5.75 40.63 3.05
N ASP A 547 -6.06 39.38 3.42
CA ASP A 547 -7.40 38.79 3.60
C ASP A 547 -7.47 38.10 4.98
#